data_AF-A0A938H3H1-F1
#
_entry.id   AF-A0A938H3H1-F1
#
_cell.length_a   1.000
_cell.length_b   1.000
_cell.length_c   1.000
_cell.angle_alpha   90.00
_cell.angle_beta   90.00
_cell.angle_gamma   90.00
#
_symmetry.space_group_name_H-M   'P 1'
#
loop_
_entity.id
_entity.type
_entity.pdbx_description
1 polymer ?
#
loop_
_entity_poly.entity_id
_entity_poly.type
_entity_poly.pdbx_seq_one_letter_code
_entity_poly.pdbx_strand_id
1 'polypeptide(L)'
;MEFLNSALQYPFTWGLLVGLLIAGFVWKSGFSSRRQSAKEIRRLEHELQDLQRHLHTQLKIQASGQEAVTHELDRMRQQNETLRVNLALLQQKPGRAELRQLQVQELAVRALRTQAPGFAPAWENALEQAEAELQAGESGLKQFMRRWIPTREKGDA
;
A
#
# COMPACT_ATOMS: atom_id res chain seq x y z
N MET A 1 73.56 14.57 47.09
CA MET A 1 73.77 15.49 45.95
C MET A 1 75.13 15.32 45.28
N GLU A 2 76.16 14.82 45.97
CA GLU A 2 77.51 14.65 45.38
C GLU A 2 77.62 13.51 44.35
N PHE A 3 76.94 12.37 44.58
CA PHE A 3 76.92 11.25 43.62
C PHE A 3 76.34 11.61 42.24
N LEU A 4 75.36 12.51 42.18
CA LEU A 4 74.80 13.00 40.92
C LEU A 4 75.82 13.88 40.18
N ASN A 5 76.53 14.74 40.90
CA ASN A 5 77.59 15.58 40.31
C ASN A 5 78.77 14.77 39.80
N SER A 6 79.20 13.72 40.52
CA SER A 6 80.27 12.82 40.06
C SER A 6 79.85 11.92 38.90
N ALA A 7 78.58 11.50 38.86
CA ALA A 7 78.05 10.71 37.75
C ALA A 7 77.95 11.54 36.45
N LEU A 8 77.62 12.83 36.52
CA LEU A 8 77.47 13.70 35.34
C LEU A 8 78.78 13.99 34.58
N GLN A 9 79.95 13.70 35.15
CA GLN A 9 81.25 13.92 34.49
C GLN A 9 81.62 12.83 33.48
N TYR A 10 80.92 11.69 33.45
CA TYR A 10 81.21 10.63 32.50
C TYR A 10 80.52 10.88 31.14
N PRO A 11 81.21 10.70 30.00
CA PRO A 11 80.60 10.86 28.68
C PRO A 11 79.42 9.88 28.43
N PHE A 12 79.40 8.75 29.14
CA PHE A 12 78.31 7.77 29.08
C PHE A 12 76.98 8.31 29.64
N THR A 13 77.00 9.10 30.72
CA THR A 13 75.76 9.61 31.33
C THR A 13 75.07 10.63 30.45
N TRP A 14 75.82 11.39 29.64
CA TRP A 14 75.26 12.26 28.62
C TRP A 14 74.51 11.47 27.54
N GLY A 15 75.07 10.36 27.07
CA GLY A 15 74.38 9.45 26.14
C GLY A 15 73.12 8.84 26.73
N LEU A 16 73.18 8.38 27.99
CA LEU A 16 72.01 7.84 28.70
C LEU A 16 70.90 8.89 28.86
N LEU A 17 71.26 10.12 29.22
CA LEU A 17 70.30 11.21 29.42
C LEU A 17 69.60 11.59 28.11
N VAL A 18 70.35 11.68 27.00
CA VAL A 18 69.78 11.93 25.67
C VAL A 18 68.88 10.77 25.23
N GLY A 19 69.30 9.52 25.41
CA GLY A 19 68.49 8.34 25.09
C GLY A 19 67.19 8.28 25.91
N LEU A 20 67.25 8.60 27.20
CA LEU A 20 66.08 8.66 28.08
C LEU A 20 65.10 9.76 27.65
N LEU A 21 65.60 10.93 27.23
CA LEU A 21 64.77 12.02 26.72
C LEU A 21 64.04 11.62 25.44
N ILE A 22 64.72 10.98 24.48
CA ILE A 22 64.12 10.49 23.24
C ILE A 22 63.07 9.42 23.55
N ALA A 23 63.38 8.46 24.43
CA ALA A 23 62.45 7.43 24.84
C ALA A 23 61.19 8.01 25.52
N GLY A 24 61.35 9.01 26.39
CA GLY A 24 60.24 9.72 27.03
C GLY A 24 59.35 10.46 26.01
N PHE A 25 59.95 11.10 25.00
CA PHE A 25 59.22 11.79 23.94
C PHE A 25 58.44 10.82 23.05
N VAL A 26 59.05 9.70 22.65
CA VAL A 26 58.39 8.64 21.87
C VAL A 26 57.27 7.98 22.68
N TRP A 27 57.46 7.76 23.98
CA TRP A 27 56.41 7.20 24.82
C TRP A 27 55.21 8.14 24.98
N LYS A 28 55.46 9.44 25.25
CA LYS A 28 54.40 10.44 25.36
C LYS A 28 53.62 10.60 24.06
N SER A 29 54.31 10.67 22.93
CA SER A 29 53.66 10.78 21.60
C SER A 29 52.90 9.52 21.22
N GLY A 30 53.48 8.33 21.43
CA GLY A 30 52.83 7.05 21.17
C GLY A 30 51.59 6.81 22.05
N PHE A 31 51.65 7.22 23.32
CA PHE A 31 50.51 7.11 24.23
C PHE A 31 49.39 8.11 23.87
N SER A 32 49.75 9.33 23.43
CA SER A 32 48.77 10.32 22.94
C SER A 32 48.07 9.84 21.67
N SER A 33 48.82 9.34 20.69
CA SER A 33 48.28 8.84 19.43
C SER A 33 47.36 7.63 19.65
N ARG A 34 47.77 6.65 20.48
CA ARG A 34 46.93 5.49 20.84
C ARG A 34 45.61 5.91 21.50
N ARG A 35 45.63 6.94 22.36
CA ARG A 35 44.40 7.46 22.99
C ARG A 35 43.48 8.15 21.99
N GLN A 36 44.02 8.85 21.00
CA GLN A 36 43.21 9.49 19.95
C GLN A 36 42.56 8.42 19.05
N SER A 37 43.34 7.46 18.56
CA SER A 37 42.79 6.36 17.74
C SER A 37 41.75 5.53 18.49
N ALA A 38 41.94 5.27 19.79
CA ALA A 38 40.94 4.56 20.59
C ALA A 38 39.62 5.36 20.73
N LYS A 39 39.67 6.69 20.74
CA LYS A 39 38.46 7.54 20.76
C LYS A 39 37.74 7.50 19.42
N GLU A 40 38.48 7.55 18.32
CA GLU A 40 37.93 7.46 16.96
C GLU A 40 37.25 6.12 16.71
N ILE A 41 37.87 5.01 17.14
CA ILE A 41 37.28 3.68 17.05
C ILE A 41 35.96 3.63 17.82
N ARG A 42 35.93 4.12 19.07
CA ARG A 42 34.70 4.16 19.86
C ARG A 42 33.60 5.01 19.24
N ARG A 43 33.97 6.13 18.61
CA ARG A 43 33.02 6.98 17.90
C ARG A 43 32.45 6.28 16.67
N LEU A 44 33.30 5.66 15.86
CA LEU A 44 32.88 4.90 14.69
C LEU A 44 31.98 3.72 15.06
N GLU A 45 32.31 3.02 16.15
CA GLU A 45 31.51 1.91 16.66
C GLU A 45 30.11 2.38 17.10
N HIS A 46 30.02 3.55 17.73
CA HIS A 46 28.74 4.18 18.08
C HIS A 46 27.95 4.59 16.82
N GLU A 47 28.61 5.19 15.83
CA GLU A 47 27.98 5.58 14.56
C GLU A 47 27.44 4.35 13.81
N LEU A 48 28.20 3.24 13.80
CA LEU A 48 27.75 1.97 13.23
C LEU A 48 26.56 1.39 13.98
N GLN A 49 26.58 1.43 15.32
CA GLN A 49 25.46 0.94 16.13
C GLN A 49 24.18 1.74 15.89
N ASP A 50 24.28 3.07 15.76
CA ASP A 50 23.15 3.94 15.47
C ASP A 50 22.61 3.70 14.06
N LEU A 51 23.47 3.53 13.05
CA LEU A 51 23.06 3.16 11.70
C LEU A 51 22.34 1.81 11.66
N GLN A 52 22.87 0.80 12.36
CA GLN A 52 22.24 -0.52 12.45
C GLN A 52 20.86 -0.43 13.13
N ARG A 53 20.73 0.35 14.21
CA ARG A 53 19.44 0.60 14.86
C ARG A 53 18.45 1.29 13.93
N HIS A 54 18.91 2.31 13.20
CA HIS A 54 18.05 3.02 12.26
C HIS A 54 17.56 2.10 11.13
N LEU A 55 18.47 1.31 10.55
CA LEU A 55 18.13 0.35 9.50
C LEU A 55 17.17 -0.74 10.00
N HIS A 56 17.42 -1.28 11.19
CA HIS A 56 16.51 -2.25 11.80
C HIS A 56 15.11 -1.65 12.04
N THR A 57 15.05 -0.40 12.47
CA THR A 57 13.79 0.33 12.68
C THR A 57 13.07 0.56 11.35
N GLN A 58 13.78 0.99 10.30
CA GLN A 58 13.21 1.18 8.97
C GLN A 58 12.68 -0.12 8.38
N LEU A 59 13.44 -1.21 8.46
CA LEU A 59 13.00 -2.53 8.01
C LEU A 59 11.76 -2.99 8.77
N LYS A 60 11.72 -2.80 10.09
CA LYS A 60 10.55 -3.14 10.91
C LYS A 60 9.33 -2.31 10.51
N ILE A 61 9.49 -1.00 10.30
CA ILE A 61 8.41 -0.11 9.84
C ILE A 61 7.92 -0.58 8.47
N GLN A 62 8.82 -0.80 7.52
CA GLN A 62 8.48 -1.23 6.17
C GLN A 62 7.77 -2.59 6.17
N ALA A 63 8.24 -3.56 6.96
CA ALA A 63 7.57 -4.86 7.10
C ALA A 63 6.16 -4.71 7.68
N SER A 64 5.99 -3.92 8.76
CA SER A 64 4.66 -3.67 9.33
C SER A 64 3.72 -2.92 8.39
N GLY A 65 4.23 -1.97 7.62
CA GLY A 65 3.47 -1.23 6.62
C GLY A 65 3.05 -2.14 5.45
N GLN A 66 3.96 -2.98 4.98
CA GLN A 66 3.67 -3.96 3.93
C GLN A 66 2.62 -4.96 4.39
N GLU A 67 2.72 -5.46 5.62
CA GLU A 67 1.74 -6.38 6.21
C GLU A 67 0.35 -5.75 6.29
N ALA A 68 0.26 -4.49 6.76
CA ALA A 68 -1.00 -3.74 6.81
C ALA A 68 -1.63 -3.57 5.41
N VAL A 69 -0.82 -3.22 4.40
CA VAL A 69 -1.28 -3.10 3.00
C VAL A 69 -1.77 -4.43 2.46
N THR A 70 -1.05 -5.53 2.72
CA THR A 70 -1.49 -6.88 2.29
C THR A 70 -2.79 -7.29 2.96
N HIS A 71 -2.94 -7.02 4.25
CA HIS A 71 -4.15 -7.32 5.00
C HIS A 71 -5.35 -6.50 4.51
N GLU A 72 -5.15 -5.22 4.19
CA GLU A 72 -6.20 -4.38 3.60
C GLU A 72 -6.59 -4.85 2.20
N LEU A 73 -5.61 -5.24 1.36
CA LEU A 73 -5.88 -5.81 0.04
C LEU A 73 -6.74 -7.08 0.14
N ASP A 74 -6.40 -7.99 1.04
CA ASP A 74 -7.15 -9.23 1.24
C ASP A 74 -8.55 -8.95 1.81
N ARG A 75 -8.69 -8.00 2.73
CA ARG A 75 -10.00 -7.53 3.22
C ARG A 75 -10.86 -6.98 2.09
N MET A 76 -10.28 -6.13 1.22
CA MET A 76 -11.00 -5.55 0.09
C MET A 76 -11.41 -6.61 -0.94
N ARG A 77 -10.54 -7.60 -1.21
CA ARG A 77 -10.88 -8.75 -2.06
C ARG A 77 -12.04 -9.56 -1.49
N GLN A 78 -12.03 -9.86 -0.19
CA GLN A 78 -13.12 -10.56 0.48
C GLN A 78 -14.43 -9.78 0.42
N GLN A 79 -14.39 -8.47 0.66
CA GLN A 79 -15.57 -7.60 0.54
C GLN A 79 -16.08 -7.55 -0.90
N ASN A 80 -15.18 -7.44 -1.88
CA ASN A 80 -15.56 -7.42 -3.30
C ASN A 80 -16.26 -8.73 -3.71
N GLU A 81 -15.73 -9.88 -3.30
CA GLU A 81 -16.36 -11.17 -3.58
C GLU A 81 -17.71 -11.30 -2.86
N THR A 82 -17.79 -10.87 -1.61
CA THR A 82 -19.07 -10.83 -0.86
C THR A 82 -20.10 -9.96 -1.57
N LEU A 83 -19.69 -8.78 -2.06
CA LEU A 83 -20.56 -7.89 -2.83
C LEU A 83 -20.97 -8.49 -4.17
N ARG A 84 -20.05 -9.16 -4.90
CA ARG A 84 -20.38 -9.89 -6.13
C ARG A 84 -21.41 -10.97 -5.88
N VAL A 85 -21.22 -11.78 -4.85
CA VAL A 85 -22.15 -12.84 -4.45
C VAL A 85 -23.49 -12.24 -4.04
N ASN A 86 -23.50 -11.18 -3.23
CA ASN A 86 -24.74 -10.49 -2.83
C ASN A 86 -25.47 -9.87 -4.02
N LEU A 87 -24.76 -9.28 -4.97
CA LEU A 87 -25.33 -8.72 -6.19
C LEU A 87 -25.91 -9.82 -7.08
N ALA A 88 -25.22 -10.94 -7.23
CA ALA A 88 -25.74 -12.11 -7.94
C ALA A 88 -26.99 -12.68 -7.25
N LEU A 89 -26.99 -12.75 -5.91
CA LEU A 89 -28.15 -13.17 -5.12
C LEU A 89 -29.32 -12.20 -5.23
N LEU A 90 -29.07 -10.89 -5.26
CA LEU A 90 -30.09 -9.85 -5.48
C LEU A 90 -30.68 -9.95 -6.89
N GLN A 91 -29.85 -10.21 -7.91
CA GLN A 91 -30.33 -10.42 -9.28
C GLN A 91 -31.15 -11.71 -9.43
N GLN A 92 -30.79 -12.78 -8.71
CA GLN A 92 -31.51 -14.05 -8.74
C GLN A 92 -32.78 -14.05 -7.89
N LYS A 93 -32.91 -13.11 -6.94
CA LYS A 93 -34.12 -12.92 -6.15
C LYS A 93 -34.79 -11.62 -6.58
N PRO A 94 -35.56 -11.57 -7.70
CA PRO A 94 -36.58 -10.52 -7.82
C PRO A 94 -37.34 -10.52 -6.50
N GLY A 95 -37.39 -9.36 -5.84
CA GLY A 95 -37.72 -9.31 -4.42
C GLY A 95 -39.04 -10.05 -4.15
N ARG A 96 -39.23 -10.65 -2.96
CA ARG A 96 -40.55 -11.25 -2.61
C ARG A 96 -41.71 -10.26 -2.83
N ALA A 97 -41.43 -8.97 -2.72
CA ALA A 97 -42.35 -7.89 -3.06
C ALA A 97 -42.68 -7.83 -4.55
N GLU A 98 -41.70 -7.91 -5.46
CA GLU A 98 -41.91 -7.90 -6.90
C GLU A 98 -42.64 -9.15 -7.38
N LEU A 99 -42.27 -10.34 -6.88
CA LEU A 99 -43.00 -11.58 -7.18
C LEU A 99 -44.45 -11.54 -6.67
N ARG A 100 -44.67 -11.01 -5.46
CA ARG A 100 -46.02 -10.81 -4.93
C ARG A 100 -46.81 -9.82 -5.79
N GLN A 101 -46.18 -8.74 -6.22
CA GLN A 101 -46.82 -7.73 -7.05
C GLN A 101 -47.16 -8.27 -8.44
N LEU A 102 -46.28 -9.06 -9.06
CA LEU A 102 -46.55 -9.78 -10.30
C LEU A 102 -47.74 -10.72 -10.12
N GLN A 103 -47.77 -11.51 -9.05
CA GLN A 103 -48.87 -12.43 -8.76
C GLN A 103 -50.21 -11.69 -8.53
N VAL A 104 -50.18 -10.56 -7.83
CA VAL A 104 -51.37 -9.71 -7.63
C VAL A 104 -51.85 -9.13 -8.96
N GLN A 105 -50.94 -8.66 -9.81
CA GLN A 105 -51.30 -8.15 -11.14
C GLN A 105 -51.87 -9.24 -12.05
N GLU A 106 -51.30 -10.45 -12.03
CA GLU A 106 -51.80 -11.59 -12.81
C GLU A 106 -53.22 -11.99 -12.39
N LEU A 107 -53.47 -12.04 -11.07
CA LEU A 107 -54.81 -12.30 -10.53
C LEU A 107 -55.81 -11.20 -10.91
N ALA A 108 -55.39 -9.93 -10.87
CA ALA A 108 -56.22 -8.80 -11.26
C ALA A 108 -56.58 -8.85 -12.76
N VAL A 109 -55.61 -9.12 -13.64
CA VAL A 109 -55.83 -9.30 -15.09
C VAL A 109 -56.76 -10.47 -15.37
N ARG A 110 -56.60 -11.59 -14.66
CA ARG A 110 -57.49 -12.75 -14.79
C ARG A 110 -58.93 -12.40 -14.39
N ALA A 111 -59.12 -11.64 -13.32
CA ALA A 111 -60.45 -11.17 -12.89
C ALA A 111 -61.07 -10.18 -13.89
N LEU A 112 -60.26 -9.27 -14.46
CA LEU A 112 -60.73 -8.34 -15.48
C LEU A 112 -61.14 -9.06 -16.78
N ARG A 113 -60.40 -10.11 -17.19
CA ARG A 113 -60.75 -10.95 -18.34
C ARG A 113 -62.09 -11.68 -18.16
N THR A 114 -62.46 -12.07 -16.94
CA THR A 114 -63.74 -12.75 -16.69
C THR A 114 -64.91 -11.78 -16.53
N GLN A 115 -64.66 -10.56 -16.05
CA GLN A 115 -65.71 -9.58 -15.76
C GLN A 115 -66.01 -8.63 -16.94
N ALA A 116 -65.06 -8.39 -17.85
CA ALA A 116 -65.19 -7.41 -18.92
C ALA A 116 -65.08 -8.03 -20.33
N PRO A 117 -66.17 -8.09 -21.11
CA PRO A 117 -66.11 -8.52 -22.51
C PRO A 117 -65.28 -7.54 -23.34
N GLY A 118 -64.33 -8.05 -24.13
CA GLY A 118 -63.42 -7.24 -24.95
C GLY A 118 -62.14 -6.75 -24.25
N PHE A 119 -61.97 -7.02 -22.95
CA PHE A 119 -60.75 -6.66 -22.23
C PHE A 119 -59.51 -7.43 -22.69
N ALA A 120 -59.65 -8.72 -22.99
CA ALA A 120 -58.53 -9.56 -23.41
C ALA A 120 -57.79 -9.04 -24.66
N PRO A 121 -58.45 -8.73 -25.80
CA PRO A 121 -57.76 -8.20 -26.98
C PRO A 121 -57.22 -6.78 -26.78
N ALA A 122 -57.87 -5.94 -25.96
CA ALA A 122 -57.35 -4.60 -25.66
C ALA A 122 -56.07 -4.65 -24.80
N TRP A 123 -56.03 -5.57 -23.83
CA TRP A 123 -54.86 -5.80 -22.98
C TRP A 123 -53.68 -6.39 -23.76
N GLU A 124 -53.93 -7.34 -24.67
CA GLU A 124 -52.89 -7.92 -25.54
C GLU A 124 -52.25 -6.87 -26.44
N ASN A 125 -53.06 -6.00 -27.08
CA ASN A 125 -52.53 -4.88 -27.88
C ASN A 125 -51.73 -3.87 -27.03
N ALA A 126 -52.19 -3.58 -25.81
CA ALA A 126 -51.48 -2.67 -24.90
C ALA A 126 -50.14 -3.26 -24.44
N LEU A 127 -50.06 -4.58 -24.23
CA LEU A 127 -48.81 -5.28 -23.93
C LEU A 127 -47.83 -5.18 -25.10
N GLU A 128 -48.28 -5.45 -26.32
CA GLU A 128 -47.44 -5.38 -27.52
C GLU A 128 -46.87 -3.95 -27.73
N GLN A 129 -47.69 -2.91 -27.49
CA GLN A 129 -47.22 -1.52 -27.51
C GLN A 129 -46.22 -1.21 -26.40
N ALA A 130 -46.46 -1.68 -25.17
CA ALA A 130 -45.52 -1.48 -24.07
C ALA A 130 -44.17 -2.18 -24.31
N GLU A 131 -44.18 -3.39 -24.88
CA GLU A 131 -42.96 -4.11 -25.29
C GLU A 131 -42.20 -3.35 -26.37
N ALA A 132 -42.91 -2.81 -27.37
CA ALA A 132 -42.31 -1.99 -28.43
C ALA A 132 -41.67 -0.70 -27.88
N GLU A 133 -42.32 -0.02 -26.93
CA GLU A 133 -41.78 1.18 -26.27
C GLU A 133 -40.54 0.87 -25.41
N LEU A 134 -40.55 -0.25 -24.68
CA LEU A 134 -39.39 -0.72 -23.90
C LEU A 134 -38.18 -1.00 -24.81
N GLN A 135 -38.38 -1.73 -25.90
CA GLN A 135 -37.32 -2.02 -26.88
C GLN A 135 -36.80 -0.75 -27.56
N ALA A 136 -37.69 0.21 -27.87
CA ALA A 136 -37.30 1.51 -28.41
C ALA A 136 -36.50 2.35 -27.39
N GLY A 137 -36.85 2.31 -26.10
CA GLY A 137 -36.12 2.97 -25.03
C GLY A 137 -34.71 2.41 -24.82
N GLU A 138 -34.55 1.09 -24.85
CA GLU A 138 -33.25 0.43 -24.79
C GLU A 138 -32.35 0.75 -26.01
N SER A 139 -32.96 0.89 -27.19
CA SER A 139 -32.29 1.34 -28.42
C SER A 139 -31.89 2.82 -28.38
N GLY A 140 -32.76 3.68 -27.84
CA GLY A 140 -32.51 5.11 -27.68
C GLY A 140 -31.32 5.40 -26.77
N LEU A 141 -31.18 4.65 -25.67
CA LEU A 141 -30.02 4.76 -24.77
C LEU A 141 -28.70 4.41 -25.47
N LYS A 142 -28.70 3.36 -26.32
CA LYS A 142 -27.54 3.01 -27.18
C LYS A 142 -27.20 4.13 -28.17
N GLN A 143 -28.20 4.80 -28.73
CA GLN A 143 -27.97 5.89 -29.69
C GLN A 143 -27.40 7.15 -29.02
N PHE A 144 -27.80 7.45 -27.79
CA PHE A 144 -27.16 8.49 -26.98
C PHE A 144 -25.71 8.09 -26.64
N MET A 145 -25.45 6.86 -26.17
CA MET A 145 -24.09 6.39 -25.88
C MET A 145 -23.16 6.45 -27.11
N ARG A 146 -23.64 6.10 -28.31
CA ARG A 146 -22.87 6.21 -29.56
C ARG A 146 -22.48 7.65 -29.89
N ARG A 147 -23.29 8.64 -29.50
CA ARG A 147 -23.03 10.07 -29.76
C ARG A 147 -21.92 10.64 -28.87
N TRP A 148 -21.63 10.00 -27.73
CA TRP A 148 -20.61 10.45 -26.76
C TRP A 148 -19.29 9.67 -26.83
N ILE A 149 -19.21 8.61 -27.64
CA ILE A 149 -17.93 7.93 -27.92
C ILE A 149 -17.33 8.59 -29.16
N PRO A 150 -16.27 9.42 -29.03
CA PRO A 150 -15.52 9.83 -30.19
C PRO A 150 -14.91 8.58 -30.82
N THR A 151 -15.40 8.22 -32.01
CA THR A 151 -14.65 7.37 -32.93
C THR A 151 -13.32 8.08 -33.16
N ARG A 152 -12.27 7.61 -32.47
CA ARG A 152 -10.90 7.89 -32.84
C ARG A 152 -10.77 7.42 -34.28
N GLU A 153 -10.81 8.35 -35.22
CA GLU A 153 -10.31 8.11 -36.56
C GLU A 153 -8.93 7.46 -36.40
N LYS A 154 -8.81 6.26 -36.96
CA LYS A 154 -7.51 5.69 -37.28
C LYS A 154 -6.88 6.66 -38.29
N GLY A 155 -5.93 7.46 -37.82
CA GLY A 155 -4.98 8.13 -38.68
C GLY A 155 -4.05 7.07 -39.27
N ASP A 156 -4.43 6.56 -40.44
CA ASP A 156 -3.54 5.84 -41.34
C ASP A 156 -2.96 6.86 -42.34
N ALA A 157 -1.63 6.78 -42.53
CA ALA A 157 -0.81 7.29 -43.63
C ALA A 157 -0.53 8.80 -43.72
#